data_AF-A0A929H9S7-F1
#
_entry.id   AF-A0A929H9S7-F1
#
_cell.length_a   1.000
_cell.length_b   1.000
_cell.length_c   1.000
_cell.angle_alpha   90.00
_cell.angle_beta   90.00
_cell.angle_gamma   90.00
#
_symmetry.space_group_name_H-M   'P 1'
#
loop_
_entity.id
_entity.type
_entity.pdbx_description
1 polymer ?
#
loop_
_entity_poly.entity_id
_entity_poly.type
_entity_poly.pdbx_seq_one_letter_code
_entity_poly.pdbx_strand_id
1 'polypeptide(L)'
;MANLKEIRERKASVASTKQITSAMKMVSAAKLKRAQDAIVQFRPYAEKLQEILASVGDSIKDDEDNQYAAQRDKERILLVLITSNRGLCGAFNSNAIKATITRALTTFDSQMMARQVDFIAIGKKGADFLRKKGYNVIFDGSEIFDDLTFDRVAQVANMIMGLFTDGEYDHVDVIYNRFKNAGTQILTEEQFLPIKVDELAEESGSASNVDYIFEPTKEYIVQELIPRSLKLQFYKA
;
A
#
# COMPACT_ATOMS: atom_id res chain seq x y z
N MET A 1 36.44 -18.38 40.18
CA MET A 1 35.25 -19.15 39.74
C MET A 1 34.18 -18.22 39.11
N ALA A 2 34.53 -17.50 38.05
CA ALA A 2 33.56 -16.71 37.27
C ALA A 2 33.01 -17.48 36.05
N ASN A 3 33.81 -18.40 35.49
CA ASN A 3 33.55 -19.01 34.18
C ASN A 3 32.33 -19.97 34.14
N LEU A 4 32.18 -20.90 35.08
CA LEU A 4 31.09 -21.90 35.04
C LEU A 4 29.71 -21.31 35.37
N LYS A 5 29.65 -20.32 36.28
CA LYS A 5 28.40 -19.64 36.64
C LYS A 5 27.90 -18.81 35.46
N GLU A 6 28.79 -18.04 34.84
CA GLU A 6 28.48 -17.22 33.66
C GLU A 6 28.01 -18.09 32.47
N ILE A 7 28.66 -19.23 32.20
CA ILE A 7 28.21 -20.17 31.16
C ILE A 7 26.79 -20.67 31.44
N ARG A 8 26.46 -20.99 32.70
CA ARG A 8 25.13 -21.46 33.09
C ARG A 8 24.08 -20.36 32.90
N GLU A 9 24.39 -19.12 33.25
CA GLU A 9 23.52 -17.95 33.05
C GLU A 9 23.30 -17.67 31.57
N ARG A 10 24.35 -17.74 30.73
CA ARG A 10 24.23 -17.62 29.27
C ARG A 10 23.34 -18.72 28.68
N LYS A 11 23.50 -19.97 29.12
CA LYS A 11 22.64 -21.08 28.68
C LYS A 11 21.17 -20.83 29.01
N ALA A 12 20.88 -20.33 30.21
CA ALA A 12 19.52 -19.98 30.62
C ALA A 12 18.95 -18.82 29.77
N SER A 13 19.74 -17.77 29.53
CA SER A 13 19.34 -16.62 28.70
C SER A 13 19.04 -17.03 27.25
N VAL A 14 19.89 -17.84 26.63
CA VAL A 14 19.66 -18.36 25.27
C VAL A 14 18.45 -19.28 25.21
N ALA A 15 18.25 -20.13 26.21
CA ALA A 15 17.08 -21.00 26.28
C ALA A 15 15.77 -20.20 26.40
N SER A 16 15.76 -19.16 27.22
CA SER A 16 14.62 -18.24 27.35
C SER A 16 14.34 -17.51 26.04
N THR A 17 15.37 -16.95 25.40
CA THR A 17 15.25 -16.27 24.11
C THR A 17 14.72 -17.22 23.01
N LYS A 18 15.15 -18.48 23.00
CA LYS A 18 14.64 -19.52 22.09
C LYS A 18 13.14 -19.79 22.33
N GLN A 19 12.70 -19.86 23.58
CA GLN A 19 11.29 -20.08 23.90
C GLN A 19 10.43 -18.90 23.46
N ILE A 20 10.86 -17.67 23.74
CA ILE A 20 10.16 -16.44 23.37
C ILE A 20 10.04 -16.35 21.84
N THR A 21 11.15 -16.52 21.11
CA THR A 21 11.13 -16.45 19.63
C THR A 21 10.31 -17.57 19.00
N SER A 22 10.30 -18.77 19.59
CA SER A 22 9.42 -19.88 19.17
C SER A 22 7.94 -19.54 19.33
N ALA A 23 7.56 -18.99 20.49
CA ALA A 23 6.19 -18.54 20.74
C ALA A 23 5.80 -17.41 19.77
N MET A 24 6.68 -16.43 19.55
CA MET A 24 6.45 -15.36 18.57
C MET A 24 6.27 -15.90 17.15
N LYS A 25 7.04 -16.91 16.74
CA LYS A 25 6.88 -17.57 15.44
C LYS A 25 5.48 -18.18 15.31
N MET A 26 4.98 -18.88 16.33
CA MET A 26 3.64 -19.46 16.32
C MET A 26 2.54 -18.40 16.26
N VAL A 27 2.66 -17.34 17.06
CA VAL A 27 1.70 -16.22 17.06
C VAL A 27 1.68 -15.51 15.70
N SER A 28 2.86 -15.25 15.12
CA SER A 28 2.98 -14.64 13.79
C SER A 28 2.43 -15.54 12.70
N ALA A 29 2.64 -16.86 12.77
CA ALA A 29 2.05 -17.81 11.82
C ALA A 29 0.51 -17.79 11.87
N ALA A 30 -0.07 -17.75 13.08
CA ALA A 30 -1.52 -17.63 13.24
C ALA A 30 -2.06 -16.30 12.68
N LYS A 31 -1.34 -15.19 12.87
CA LYS A 31 -1.70 -13.89 12.29
C LYS A 31 -1.60 -13.88 10.76
N LEU A 32 -0.54 -14.47 10.20
CA LEU A 32 -0.37 -14.61 8.75
C LEU A 32 -1.54 -15.40 8.14
N LYS A 33 -1.93 -16.52 8.77
CA LYS A 33 -3.06 -17.31 8.30
C LYS A 33 -4.35 -16.49 8.27
N ARG A 34 -4.66 -15.76 9.35
CA ARG A 34 -5.85 -14.88 9.37
C ARG A 34 -5.83 -13.83 8.26
N ALA A 35 -4.68 -13.20 8.03
CA ALA A 35 -4.52 -12.22 6.95
C ALA A 35 -4.70 -12.85 5.56
N GLN A 36 -4.17 -14.07 5.36
CA GLN A 36 -4.37 -14.82 4.11
C GLN A 36 -5.84 -15.17 3.90
N ASP A 37 -6.52 -15.67 4.93
CA ASP A 37 -7.94 -16.02 4.86
C ASP A 37 -8.79 -14.78 4.50
N ALA A 38 -8.49 -13.61 5.08
CA ALA A 38 -9.14 -12.35 4.74
C ALA A 38 -8.92 -11.92 3.29
N ILE A 39 -7.68 -12.05 2.77
CA ILE A 39 -7.36 -11.73 1.36
C ILE A 39 -8.07 -12.71 0.41
N VAL A 40 -8.15 -13.99 0.76
CA VAL A 40 -8.86 -14.99 -0.06
C VAL A 40 -10.35 -14.69 -0.13
N GLN A 41 -10.97 -14.27 0.98
CA GLN A 41 -12.37 -13.85 1.01
C GLN A 41 -12.62 -12.56 0.22
N PHE A 42 -11.64 -11.67 0.20
CA PHE A 42 -11.70 -10.39 -0.52
C PHE A 42 -11.57 -10.54 -2.04
N ARG A 43 -10.76 -11.50 -2.50
CA ARG A 43 -10.37 -11.65 -3.91
C ARG A 43 -11.54 -11.70 -4.90
N PRO A 44 -12.63 -12.47 -4.68
CA PRO A 44 -13.73 -12.53 -5.65
C PRO A 44 -14.39 -11.17 -5.91
N TYR A 45 -14.45 -10.31 -4.88
CA TYR A 45 -15.01 -8.97 -5.01
C TYR A 45 -14.11 -8.06 -5.83
N ALA A 46 -12.80 -8.08 -5.55
CA ALA A 46 -11.81 -7.31 -6.28
C ALA A 46 -11.72 -7.73 -7.77
N GLU A 47 -11.69 -9.04 -8.04
CA GLU A 47 -11.66 -9.59 -9.40
C GLU A 47 -12.92 -9.19 -10.18
N LYS A 48 -14.12 -9.30 -9.58
CA LYS A 48 -15.35 -8.94 -10.28
C LYS A 48 -15.46 -7.44 -10.53
N LEU A 49 -14.99 -6.61 -9.61
CA LEU A 49 -14.93 -5.16 -9.82
C LEU A 49 -13.97 -4.80 -10.95
N GLN A 50 -12.79 -5.43 -10.99
CA GLN A 50 -11.81 -5.23 -12.05
C GLN A 50 -12.36 -5.68 -13.41
N GLU A 51 -13.08 -6.81 -13.46
CA GLU A 51 -13.77 -7.28 -14.67
C GLU A 51 -14.82 -6.26 -15.16
N ILE A 52 -15.64 -5.71 -14.26
CA ILE A 52 -16.62 -4.68 -14.60
C ILE A 52 -15.92 -3.42 -15.12
N LEU A 53 -14.88 -2.94 -14.43
CA LEU A 53 -14.11 -1.78 -14.87
C LEU A 53 -13.44 -2.00 -16.22
N ALA A 54 -12.92 -3.19 -16.49
CA ALA A 54 -12.36 -3.55 -17.78
C ALA A 54 -13.43 -3.54 -18.89
N SER A 55 -14.64 -4.02 -18.61
CA SER A 55 -15.76 -4.01 -19.57
C SER A 55 -16.25 -2.60 -19.92
N VAL A 56 -16.00 -1.61 -19.07
CA VAL A 56 -16.34 -0.19 -19.28
C VAL A 56 -15.09 0.63 -19.64
N GLY A 57 -13.91 0.00 -19.71
CA GLY A 57 -12.61 0.66 -19.84
C GLY A 57 -12.47 1.56 -21.08
N ASP A 58 -13.12 1.19 -22.19
CA ASP A 58 -13.14 2.01 -23.41
C ASP A 58 -13.87 3.34 -23.16
N SER A 59 -14.92 3.36 -22.35
CA SER A 59 -15.61 4.60 -21.94
C SER A 59 -14.82 5.42 -20.92
N ILE A 60 -13.86 4.82 -20.19
CA ILE A 60 -12.98 5.54 -19.25
C ILE A 60 -11.92 6.36 -20.01
N LYS A 61 -11.47 5.88 -21.18
CA LYS A 61 -10.48 6.57 -22.02
C LYS A 61 -11.05 7.82 -22.70
N ASP A 62 -12.34 7.78 -23.02
CA ASP A 62 -13.05 8.89 -23.66
C ASP A 62 -13.68 9.87 -22.65
N ASP A 63 -13.65 9.55 -21.34
CA ASP A 63 -14.15 10.43 -20.28
C ASP A 63 -13.08 11.46 -19.86
N GLU A 64 -13.05 12.58 -20.59
CA GLU A 64 -12.19 13.74 -20.26
C GLU A 64 -12.44 14.28 -18.84
N ASP A 65 -13.58 13.98 -18.21
CA ASP A 65 -13.94 14.43 -16.87
C ASP A 65 -13.45 13.50 -15.75
N ASN A 66 -12.69 12.44 -16.06
CA ASN A 66 -12.14 11.56 -15.04
C ASN A 66 -11.00 12.22 -14.25
N GLN A 67 -11.38 12.89 -13.15
CA GLN A 67 -10.48 13.63 -12.27
C GLN A 67 -9.33 12.78 -11.72
N TYR A 68 -9.48 11.46 -11.59
CA TYR A 68 -8.45 10.56 -11.07
C TYR A 68 -7.46 10.08 -12.13
N ALA A 69 -7.80 10.18 -13.42
CA ALA A 69 -6.92 9.84 -14.54
C ALA A 69 -6.22 11.06 -15.14
N ALA A 70 -6.62 12.27 -14.75
CA ALA A 70 -6.05 13.52 -15.23
C ALA A 70 -4.53 13.58 -15.04
N GLN A 71 -3.79 13.56 -16.15
CA GLN A 71 -2.35 13.74 -16.11
C GLN A 71 -2.00 15.22 -15.99
N ARG A 72 -1.21 15.55 -14.98
CA ARG A 72 -0.71 16.89 -14.70
C ARG A 72 0.81 16.87 -14.68
N ASP A 73 1.42 18.05 -14.80
CA ASP A 73 2.84 18.20 -14.57
C ASP A 73 3.17 17.80 -13.12
N LYS A 74 4.18 16.95 -12.97
CA LYS A 74 4.54 16.32 -11.68
C LYS A 74 5.29 17.31 -10.79
N GLU A 75 4.62 18.34 -10.30
CA GLU A 75 5.22 19.33 -9.41
C GLU A 75 5.22 18.83 -7.97
N ARG A 76 4.05 18.44 -7.46
CA ARG A 76 3.90 17.96 -6.08
C ARG A 76 3.65 16.46 -6.01
N ILE A 77 4.51 15.75 -5.28
CA ILE A 77 4.53 14.29 -5.19
C ILE A 77 4.18 13.85 -3.78
N LEU A 78 3.30 12.87 -3.69
CA LEU A 78 2.94 12.20 -2.45
C LEU A 78 3.42 10.75 -2.46
N LEU A 79 4.29 10.39 -1.52
CA LEU A 79 4.77 9.01 -1.37
C LEU A 79 4.14 8.35 -0.14
N VAL A 80 3.33 7.32 -0.38
CA VAL A 80 2.69 6.53 0.68
C VAL A 80 3.57 5.33 1.00
N LEU A 81 4.20 5.35 2.17
CA LEU A 81 5.03 4.26 2.67
C LEU A 81 4.22 3.34 3.60
N ILE A 82 4.10 2.06 3.23
CA ILE A 82 3.47 1.04 4.06
C ILE A 82 4.55 0.19 4.76
N THR A 83 4.53 0.20 6.10
CA THR A 83 5.45 -0.53 6.97
C THR A 83 4.71 -1.15 8.16
N SER A 84 5.41 -1.95 8.96
CA SER A 84 4.86 -2.54 10.19
C SER A 84 5.02 -1.61 11.39
N ASN A 85 4.07 -1.65 12.35
CA ASN A 85 4.23 -1.04 13.67
C ASN A 85 5.33 -1.71 14.51
N ARG A 86 5.58 -3.01 14.26
CA ARG A 86 6.50 -3.86 15.04
C ARG A 86 7.84 -4.03 14.34
N GLY A 87 8.87 -4.34 15.14
CA GLY A 87 10.18 -4.78 14.66
C GLY A 87 10.26 -6.31 14.53
N LEU A 88 11.50 -6.84 14.52
CA LEU A 88 11.78 -8.28 14.41
C LEU A 88 11.18 -8.95 13.17
N CYS A 89 11.07 -8.20 12.08
CA CYS A 89 10.48 -8.61 10.80
C CYS A 89 11.53 -8.73 9.68
N GLY A 90 12.79 -9.00 10.03
CA GLY A 90 13.90 -9.04 9.08
C GLY A 90 14.02 -7.73 8.29
N ALA A 91 14.16 -7.86 6.96
CA ALA A 91 14.34 -6.73 6.05
C ALA A 91 13.04 -6.04 5.61
N PHE A 92 11.86 -6.46 6.10
CA PHE A 92 10.56 -5.98 5.64
C PHE A 92 10.43 -4.44 5.66
N ASN A 93 10.64 -3.83 6.83
CA ASN A 93 10.55 -2.37 6.97
C ASN A 93 11.72 -1.65 6.26
N SER A 94 12.94 -2.18 6.39
CA SER A 94 14.12 -1.52 5.82
C SER A 94 14.08 -1.48 4.30
N ASN A 95 13.53 -2.51 3.65
CA ASN A 95 13.42 -2.56 2.20
C ASN A 95 12.41 -1.52 1.69
N ALA A 96 11.21 -1.45 2.27
CA ALA A 96 10.20 -0.46 1.89
C ALA A 96 10.66 0.99 2.14
N ILE A 97 11.29 1.24 3.29
CA ILE A 97 11.88 2.54 3.62
C ILE A 97 12.96 2.91 2.61
N LYS A 98 13.89 2.00 2.32
CA LYS A 98 14.98 2.25 1.36
C LYS A 98 14.42 2.54 -0.03
N ALA A 99 13.46 1.75 -0.49
CA ALA A 99 12.79 1.94 -1.78
C ALA A 99 12.15 3.31 -1.89
N THR A 100 11.37 3.70 -0.88
CA THR A 100 10.68 5.00 -0.83
C THR A 100 11.67 6.17 -0.89
N ILE A 101 12.78 6.09 -0.15
CA ILE A 101 13.81 7.13 -0.16
C ILE A 101 14.55 7.15 -1.49
N THR A 102 14.90 5.98 -2.04
CA THR A 102 15.52 5.90 -3.36
C THR A 102 14.60 6.55 -4.39
N ARG A 103 13.31 6.19 -4.42
CA ARG A 103 12.31 6.78 -5.31
C ARG A 103 12.26 8.31 -5.19
N ALA A 104 12.21 8.83 -3.97
CA ALA A 104 12.22 10.27 -3.71
C ALA A 104 13.50 10.96 -4.23
N LEU A 105 14.67 10.34 -4.03
CA LEU A 105 15.97 10.93 -4.37
C LEU A 105 16.45 10.65 -5.79
N THR A 106 15.87 9.69 -6.51
CA THR A 106 16.29 9.33 -7.87
C THR A 106 15.23 9.64 -8.90
N THR A 107 13.98 9.27 -8.64
CA THR A 107 12.88 9.45 -9.60
C THR A 107 12.29 10.85 -9.49
N PHE A 108 12.23 11.41 -8.28
CA PHE A 108 11.66 12.72 -7.98
C PHE A 108 12.70 13.69 -7.42
N ASP A 109 13.96 13.59 -7.87
CA ASP A 109 15.08 14.36 -7.33
C ASP A 109 14.84 15.88 -7.40
N SER A 110 14.35 16.38 -8.55
CA SER A 110 14.05 17.81 -8.72
C SER A 110 12.96 18.29 -7.77
N GLN A 111 11.87 17.52 -7.62
CA GLN A 111 10.79 17.82 -6.68
C GLN A 111 11.27 17.74 -5.24
N MET A 112 12.13 16.78 -4.91
CA MET A 112 12.71 16.63 -3.58
C MET A 112 13.61 17.81 -3.23
N MET A 113 14.44 18.29 -4.17
CA MET A 113 15.23 19.52 -4.01
C MET A 113 14.36 20.76 -3.85
N ALA A 114 13.23 20.83 -4.57
CA ALA A 114 12.25 21.90 -4.48
C ALA A 114 11.33 21.79 -3.24
N ARG A 115 11.48 20.75 -2.40
CA ARG A 115 10.63 20.45 -1.24
C ARG A 115 9.15 20.27 -1.60
N GLN A 116 8.91 19.60 -2.72
CA GLN A 116 7.58 19.26 -3.22
C GLN A 116 7.26 17.75 -3.08
N VAL A 117 8.05 17.02 -2.28
CA VAL A 117 7.80 15.60 -1.98
C VAL A 117 7.40 15.47 -0.52
N ASP A 118 6.17 15.01 -0.32
CA ASP A 118 5.62 14.73 1.00
C ASP A 118 5.36 13.24 1.19
N PHE A 119 5.31 12.83 2.45
CA PHE A 119 5.17 11.43 2.82
C PHE A 119 3.93 11.18 3.65
N ILE A 120 3.24 10.09 3.35
CA ILE A 120 2.28 9.46 4.24
C ILE A 120 2.90 8.17 4.74
N ALA A 121 2.89 7.96 6.06
CA ALA A 121 3.41 6.74 6.65
C ALA A 121 2.26 5.91 7.23
N ILE A 122 2.00 4.74 6.64
CA ILE A 122 1.17 3.71 7.25
C ILE A 122 2.10 2.76 7.97
N GLY A 123 2.13 2.88 9.29
CA GLY A 123 2.98 2.08 10.16
C GLY A 123 4.06 2.86 10.88
N LYS A 124 4.20 2.58 12.18
CA LYS A 124 5.04 3.33 13.10
C LYS A 124 6.52 3.33 12.71
N LYS A 125 7.04 2.23 12.16
CA LYS A 125 8.47 2.14 11.82
C LYS A 125 8.88 3.03 10.65
N GLY A 126 8.01 3.16 9.64
CA GLY A 126 8.21 4.13 8.56
C GLY A 126 8.10 5.56 9.07
N ALA A 127 7.05 5.87 9.84
CA ALA A 127 6.83 7.21 10.39
C ALA A 127 7.99 7.69 11.28
N ASP A 128 8.43 6.86 12.23
CA ASP A 128 9.55 7.14 13.13
C ASP A 128 10.84 7.41 12.33
N PHE A 129 11.10 6.62 11.28
CA PHE A 129 12.29 6.76 10.45
C PHE A 129 12.27 8.07 9.67
N LEU A 130 11.16 8.36 8.98
CA LEU A 130 11.02 9.54 8.13
C LEU A 130 11.14 10.83 8.94
N ARG A 131 10.43 10.91 10.08
CA ARG A 131 10.51 12.04 11.01
C ARG A 131 11.93 12.24 11.55
N LYS A 132 12.59 11.15 11.96
CA LYS A 132 13.97 11.21 12.46
C LYS A 132 14.95 11.74 11.41
N LYS A 133 14.68 11.51 10.13
CA LYS A 133 15.48 12.01 9.01
C LYS A 133 15.09 13.42 8.55
N GLY A 134 14.04 14.02 9.11
CA GLY A 134 13.60 15.36 8.77
C GLY A 134 12.77 15.45 7.49
N TYR A 135 12.24 14.32 6.99
CA TYR A 135 11.30 14.34 5.87
C TYR A 135 9.92 14.82 6.33
N ASN A 136 9.18 15.48 5.44
CA ASN A 136 7.84 16.00 5.74
C ASN A 136 6.81 14.86 5.73
N VAL A 137 6.30 14.48 6.89
CA VAL A 137 5.27 13.44 7.04
C VAL A 137 3.94 14.12 7.35
N ILE A 138 3.04 14.19 6.37
CA ILE A 138 1.76 14.90 6.49
C ILE A 138 0.70 14.08 7.23
N PHE A 139 0.81 12.74 7.19
CA PHE A 139 -0.10 11.83 7.88
C PHE A 139 0.62 10.57 8.39
N ASP A 140 0.22 10.13 9.59
CA ASP A 140 0.69 8.91 10.23
C ASP A 140 -0.51 8.00 10.52
N GLY A 141 -0.66 6.97 9.69
CA GLY A 141 -1.73 5.98 9.77
C GLY A 141 -1.36 4.75 10.60
N SER A 142 -0.43 4.85 11.56
CA SER A 142 0.00 3.69 12.35
C SER A 142 -1.12 3.01 13.13
N GLU A 143 -2.15 3.75 13.56
CA GLU A 143 -3.31 3.22 14.30
C GLU A 143 -4.21 2.30 13.46
N ILE A 144 -4.09 2.33 12.12
CA ILE A 144 -4.88 1.48 11.21
C ILE A 144 -4.62 -0.01 11.48
N PHE A 145 -3.42 -0.38 11.91
CA PHE A 145 -3.08 -1.78 12.19
C PHE A 145 -3.63 -2.31 13.51
N ASP A 146 -4.15 -1.45 14.39
CA ASP A 146 -4.78 -1.89 15.63
C ASP A 146 -6.13 -2.57 15.36
N ASP A 147 -6.82 -2.10 14.31
CA ASP A 147 -8.06 -2.69 13.79
C ASP A 147 -8.14 -2.46 12.27
N LEU A 148 -7.61 -3.43 11.51
CA LEU A 148 -7.51 -3.33 10.06
C LEU A 148 -8.86 -3.68 9.41
N THR A 149 -9.68 -2.66 9.19
CA THR A 149 -10.98 -2.75 8.51
C THR A 149 -11.00 -1.91 7.24
N PHE A 150 -11.82 -2.32 6.28
CA PHE A 150 -11.97 -1.58 5.02
C PHE A 150 -12.38 -0.13 5.26
N ASP A 151 -13.32 0.14 6.18
CA ASP A 151 -13.83 1.49 6.43
C ASP A 151 -12.74 2.46 6.89
N ARG A 152 -11.84 2.01 7.77
CA ARG A 152 -10.71 2.84 8.25
C ARG A 152 -9.70 3.11 7.14
N VAL A 153 -9.40 2.10 6.33
CA VAL A 153 -8.46 2.25 5.20
C VAL A 153 -9.08 3.12 4.11
N ALA A 154 -10.38 2.99 3.87
CA ALA A 154 -11.13 3.80 2.91
C ALA A 154 -11.16 5.29 3.29
N GLN A 155 -11.15 5.64 4.57
CA GLN A 155 -11.01 7.03 5.01
C GLN A 155 -9.65 7.63 4.60
N VAL A 156 -8.58 6.86 4.73
CA VAL A 156 -7.23 7.31 4.32
C VAL A 156 -7.12 7.38 2.80
N ALA A 157 -7.66 6.39 2.08
CA ALA A 157 -7.73 6.44 0.62
C ALA A 157 -8.53 7.65 0.14
N ASN A 158 -9.69 7.95 0.76
CA ASN A 158 -10.48 9.15 0.45
C ASN A 158 -9.69 10.43 0.68
N MET A 159 -8.93 10.53 1.78
CA MET A 159 -8.08 11.69 2.04
C MET A 159 -7.03 11.85 0.92
N ILE A 160 -6.32 10.78 0.55
CA ILE A 160 -5.31 10.79 -0.52
C ILE A 160 -5.94 11.20 -1.86
N MET A 161 -7.11 10.64 -2.16
CA MET A 161 -7.87 10.94 -3.37
C MET A 161 -8.31 12.41 -3.41
N GLY A 162 -8.82 12.93 -2.29
CA GLY A 162 -9.22 14.34 -2.16
C GLY A 162 -8.04 15.29 -2.40
N LEU A 163 -6.90 15.03 -1.77
CA LEU A 163 -5.67 15.81 -1.96
C LEU A 163 -5.23 15.88 -3.43
N PHE A 164 -5.48 14.81 -4.21
CA PHE A 164 -5.20 14.79 -5.63
C PHE A 164 -6.24 15.56 -6.46
N THR A 165 -7.54 15.34 -6.20
CA THR A 165 -8.62 16.03 -6.92
C THR A 165 -8.61 17.54 -6.67
N ASP A 166 -8.24 17.95 -5.45
CA ASP A 166 -8.13 19.36 -5.03
C ASP A 166 -6.89 20.05 -5.63
N GLY A 167 -5.99 19.30 -6.28
CA GLY A 167 -4.78 19.84 -6.90
C GLY A 167 -3.64 20.13 -5.92
N GLU A 168 -3.69 19.59 -4.70
CA GLU A 168 -2.58 19.71 -3.77
C GLU A 168 -1.39 18.82 -4.15
N TYR A 169 -1.65 17.68 -4.79
CA TYR A 169 -0.64 16.78 -5.34
C TYR A 169 -1.01 16.32 -6.76
N ASP A 170 0.02 16.12 -7.58
CA ASP A 170 -0.10 15.77 -9.00
C ASP A 170 0.28 14.31 -9.27
N HIS A 171 0.91 13.64 -8.30
CA HIS A 171 1.35 12.26 -8.44
C HIS A 171 1.41 11.58 -7.07
N VAL A 172 0.82 10.39 -6.96
CA VAL A 172 0.80 9.58 -5.75
C VAL A 172 1.34 8.18 -6.03
N ASP A 173 2.41 7.79 -5.35
CA ASP A 173 2.93 6.42 -5.37
C ASP A 173 2.72 5.73 -4.02
N VAL A 174 2.37 4.44 -4.04
CA VAL A 174 2.26 3.58 -2.87
C VAL A 174 3.39 2.56 -2.90
N ILE A 175 4.18 2.51 -1.83
CA ILE A 175 5.33 1.62 -1.69
C ILE A 175 5.06 0.64 -0.55
N TYR A 176 5.00 -0.64 -0.91
CA TYR A 176 4.65 -1.71 0.01
C TYR A 176 5.35 -3.03 -0.34
N ASN A 177 5.20 -4.03 0.53
CA ASN A 177 5.76 -5.36 0.34
C ASN A 177 4.64 -6.33 -0.06
N ARG A 178 4.53 -6.64 -1.35
CA ARG A 178 3.58 -7.61 -1.87
C ARG A 178 3.94 -9.03 -1.44
N PHE A 179 3.00 -9.72 -0.82
CA PHE A 179 3.19 -11.10 -0.38
C PHE A 179 3.26 -12.07 -1.57
N LYS A 180 4.39 -12.78 -1.73
CA LYS A 180 4.50 -13.91 -2.69
C LYS A 180 4.34 -15.24 -1.96
N ASN A 181 5.12 -15.44 -0.90
CA ASN A 181 5.04 -16.60 -0.02
C ASN A 181 5.66 -16.25 1.35
N ALA A 182 5.62 -17.20 2.30
CA ALA A 182 6.12 -16.97 3.66
C ALA A 182 7.60 -16.56 3.76
N GLY A 183 8.42 -16.90 2.75
CA GLY A 183 9.85 -16.56 2.70
C GLY A 183 10.20 -15.44 1.72
N THR A 184 9.25 -14.99 0.89
CA THR A 184 9.51 -14.01 -0.16
C THR A 184 8.43 -12.94 -0.18
N GLN A 185 8.86 -11.70 0.01
CA GLN A 185 8.06 -10.51 -0.24
C GLN A 185 8.66 -9.77 -1.43
N ILE A 186 7.80 -9.33 -2.35
CA ILE A 186 8.20 -8.54 -3.51
C ILE A 186 7.99 -7.09 -3.11
N LEU A 187 9.05 -6.30 -3.09
CA LEU A 187 8.94 -4.86 -2.96
C LEU A 187 8.21 -4.32 -4.20
N THR A 188 7.16 -3.53 -3.99
CA THR A 188 6.30 -3.01 -5.06
C THR A 188 6.18 -1.50 -4.88
N GLU A 189 6.47 -0.78 -5.97
CA GLU A 189 6.32 0.67 -6.09
C GLU A 189 5.25 0.88 -7.14
N GLU A 190 4.04 1.16 -6.69
CA GLU A 190 2.84 1.20 -7.51
C GLU A 190 2.33 2.63 -7.61
N GLN A 191 2.05 3.09 -8.82
CA GLN A 191 1.42 4.38 -9.03
C GLN A 191 -0.07 4.25 -8.67
N PHE A 192 -0.50 5.02 -7.68
CA PHE A 192 -1.88 5.02 -7.21
C PHE A 192 -2.72 6.07 -7.95
N LEU A 193 -2.18 7.28 -8.09
CA LEU A 193 -2.79 8.37 -8.86
C LEU A 193 -1.70 9.13 -9.64
N PRO A 194 -1.98 9.63 -10.85
CA PRO A 194 -3.18 9.39 -11.65
C PRO A 194 -3.32 7.92 -12.06
N ILE A 195 -4.54 7.45 -12.30
CA ILE A 195 -4.80 6.07 -12.70
C ILE A 195 -4.27 5.84 -14.12
N LYS A 196 -3.56 4.72 -14.33
CA LYS A 196 -3.17 4.27 -15.66
C LYS A 196 -4.23 3.33 -16.23
N VAL A 197 -5.00 3.81 -17.19
CA VAL A 197 -6.11 3.04 -17.79
C VAL A 197 -5.62 1.83 -18.60
N ASP A 198 -4.41 1.89 -19.17
CA ASP A 198 -3.86 0.79 -19.98
C ASP A 198 -3.49 -0.45 -19.14
N GLU A 199 -3.05 -0.25 -17.88
CA GLU A 199 -2.68 -1.37 -16.98
C GLU A 199 -3.93 -2.14 -16.48
N LEU A 200 -5.10 -1.49 -16.42
CA LEU A 200 -6.38 -2.12 -16.04
C LEU A 200 -6.88 -3.14 -17.09
N ALA A 201 -6.56 -2.91 -18.37
CA ALA A 201 -6.98 -3.77 -19.48
C ALA A 201 -6.10 -5.02 -19.63
N GLU A 202 -4.82 -4.94 -19.30
CA GLU A 202 -3.86 -6.04 -19.47
C GLU A 202 -3.92 -7.11 -18.36
N GLU A 203 -4.23 -6.73 -17.11
CA GLU A 203 -4.34 -7.67 -15.99
C GLU A 203 -5.55 -8.60 -16.09
N SER A 204 -6.60 -8.19 -16.81
CA SER A 204 -7.93 -8.83 -16.83
C SER A 204 -8.05 -9.98 -17.83
N GLY A 205 -6.94 -10.70 -18.10
CA GLY A 205 -6.83 -11.75 -19.12
C GLY A 205 -8.16 -12.47 -19.42
N SER A 206 -8.66 -12.27 -20.64
CA SER A 206 -10.03 -12.52 -21.13
C SER A 206 -11.04 -11.43 -20.79
N ALA A 207 -11.08 -10.40 -21.64
CA ALA A 207 -12.32 -9.67 -21.90
C ALA A 207 -13.35 -10.66 -22.44
N SER A 208 -14.12 -11.30 -21.55
CA SER A 208 -15.42 -11.80 -21.93
C SER A 208 -16.19 -10.56 -22.38
N ASN A 209 -16.37 -10.43 -23.68
CA ASN A 209 -17.09 -9.34 -24.35
C ASN A 209 -18.59 -9.47 -24.01
N VAL A 210 -18.92 -9.38 -22.73
CA VAL A 210 -20.27 -9.42 -22.20
C VAL A 210 -20.81 -8.02 -22.36
N ASP A 211 -21.74 -7.87 -23.30
CA ASP A 211 -22.43 -6.61 -23.55
C ASP A 211 -23.41 -6.35 -22.40
N TYR A 212 -23.02 -5.46 -21.49
CA TYR A 212 -23.86 -5.06 -20.36
C TYR A 212 -24.80 -3.93 -20.77
N ILE A 213 -26.06 -4.02 -20.33
CA ILE A 213 -26.97 -2.88 -20.33
C ILE A 213 -26.65 -2.06 -19.08
N PHE A 214 -26.24 -0.81 -19.27
CA PHE A 214 -25.85 0.09 -18.19
C PHE A 214 -27.00 1.03 -17.82
N GLU A 215 -27.34 1.08 -16.54
CA GLU A 215 -28.31 2.02 -15.97
C GLU A 215 -27.67 2.72 -14.76
N PRO A 216 -27.67 4.07 -14.65
CA PRO A 216 -28.28 5.05 -15.56
C PRO A 216 -27.46 5.38 -16.83
N THR A 217 -26.13 5.57 -16.74
CA THR A 217 -25.22 5.70 -17.90
C THR A 217 -23.87 5.06 -17.59
N LYS A 218 -23.03 4.81 -18.63
CA LYS A 218 -21.69 4.24 -18.45
C LYS A 218 -20.77 5.16 -17.65
N GLU A 219 -20.80 6.45 -17.95
CA GLU A 219 -19.96 7.48 -17.34
C GLU A 219 -20.27 7.59 -15.84
N TYR A 220 -21.56 7.59 -15.47
CA TYR A 220 -21.98 7.61 -14.07
C TYR A 220 -21.44 6.41 -13.29
N ILE A 221 -21.50 5.22 -13.89
CA ILE A 221 -21.00 3.99 -13.26
C ILE A 221 -19.48 4.06 -13.10
N VAL A 222 -18.76 4.55 -14.10
CA VAL A 222 -17.30 4.75 -14.02
C VAL A 222 -16.94 5.70 -12.88
N GLN A 223 -17.61 6.86 -12.79
CA GLN A 223 -17.38 7.86 -11.76
C GLN A 223 -17.60 7.33 -10.35
N GLU A 224 -18.55 6.41 -10.16
CA GLU A 224 -18.83 5.78 -8.86
C GLU A 224 -17.91 4.59 -8.56
N LEU A 225 -17.54 3.81 -9.58
CA LEU A 225 -16.72 2.59 -9.40
C LEU A 225 -15.23 2.87 -9.28
N ILE A 226 -14.69 3.90 -9.94
CA ILE A 226 -13.27 4.27 -9.83
C ILE A 226 -12.88 4.54 -8.37
N PRO A 227 -13.58 5.42 -7.61
CA PRO A 227 -13.31 5.64 -6.20
C PRO A 227 -13.31 4.37 -5.36
N ARG A 228 -14.24 3.44 -5.65
CA ARG A 228 -14.33 2.17 -4.94
C ARG A 228 -13.14 1.28 -5.26
N SER A 229 -12.75 1.19 -6.52
CA SER A 229 -11.59 0.42 -6.96
C SER A 229 -10.29 0.91 -6.34
N LEU A 230 -10.08 2.23 -6.31
CA LEU A 230 -8.93 2.84 -5.64
C LEU A 230 -8.87 2.50 -4.15
N LYS A 231 -10.00 2.60 -3.43
CA LYS A 231 -10.07 2.20 -2.00
C LYS A 231 -9.70 0.73 -1.79
N LEU A 232 -10.13 -0.14 -2.71
CA LEU A 232 -9.88 -1.57 -2.65
C LEU A 232 -8.43 -1.92 -2.99
N GLN A 233 -7.85 -1.25 -3.99
CA GLN A 233 -6.44 -1.33 -4.33
C GLN A 233 -5.58 -0.90 -3.14
N PHE A 234 -5.96 0.19 -2.47
CA PHE A 234 -5.27 0.67 -1.28
C PHE A 234 -5.42 -0.28 -0.08
N TYR A 235 -6.59 -0.90 0.10
CA TYR A 235 -6.81 -1.91 1.14
C TYR A 235 -6.05 -3.22 0.90
N LYS A 236 -5.80 -3.55 -0.37
CA LYS A 236 -5.01 -4.72 -0.79
C LYS A 236 -3.51 -4.53 -0.55
N ALA A 237 -3.01 -3.29 -0.65
CA ALA A 237 -1.60 -2.93 -0.50
C ALA A 237 -1.12 -3.01 0.96
#